data_AF-B8KLN6-F1
#
_entry.id   AF-B8KLN6-F1
#
_cell.length_a   1.000
_cell.length_b   1.000
_cell.length_c   1.000
_cell.angle_alpha   90.00
_cell.angle_beta   90.00
_cell.angle_gamma   90.00
#
_symmetry.space_group_name_H-M   'P 1'
#
loop_
_entity.id
_entity.type
_entity.pdbx_description
1 polymer ?
#
loop_
_entity_poly.entity_id
_entity_poly.type
_entity_poly.pdbx_seq_one_letter_code
_entity_poly.pdbx_strand_id
1 'polypeptide(L)'
;MEIDTKIISSDEFDLPEDRVNRLVHICKELGAEEYVSGPAARVYLDEGRFHQEGLKVSWYEYAGYPEYAQRSEDYSHFVSVLDLLFCTGSNFRSFMKSF
;
A
#
# COMPACT_ATOMS: atom_id res chain seq x y z
N MET A 1 4.39 8.53 -16.99
CA MET A 1 3.65 7.63 -16.09
C MET A 1 2.41 8.40 -15.71
N GLU A 2 1.27 8.06 -16.30
CA GLU A 2 0.02 8.76 -16.02
C GLU A 2 -0.60 8.11 -14.79
N ILE A 3 -0.41 8.73 -13.63
CA ILE A 3 -1.12 8.39 -12.40
C ILE A 3 -2.21 9.44 -12.26
N ASP A 4 -3.44 9.05 -12.56
CA ASP A 4 -4.65 9.86 -12.41
C ASP A 4 -5.31 9.68 -11.04
N THR A 5 -4.79 8.76 -10.22
CA THR A 5 -5.29 8.46 -8.89
C THR A 5 -5.20 9.68 -7.98
N LYS A 6 -6.35 10.08 -7.40
CA LYS A 6 -6.43 11.20 -6.47
C LYS A 6 -5.66 10.90 -5.19
N ILE A 7 -4.77 11.80 -4.80
CA ILE A 7 -4.07 11.78 -3.51
C ILE A 7 -4.70 12.86 -2.63
N ILE A 8 -5.11 12.48 -1.42
CA ILE A 8 -5.80 13.34 -0.46
C ILE A 8 -5.01 13.32 0.84
N SER A 9 -4.83 14.48 1.48
CA SER A 9 -4.18 14.53 2.80
C SER A 9 -5.14 14.05 3.87
N SER A 10 -4.66 13.26 4.84
CA SER A 10 -5.46 12.89 6.01
C SER A 10 -5.87 14.09 6.86
N ASP A 11 -5.16 15.21 6.74
CA ASP A 11 -5.47 16.45 7.48
C ASP A 11 -6.73 17.15 6.98
N GLU A 12 -7.27 16.73 5.82
CA GLU A 12 -8.54 17.24 5.28
C GLU A 12 -9.78 16.66 6.01
N PHE A 13 -9.59 15.71 6.93
CA PHE A 13 -10.65 15.03 7.67
C PHE A 13 -10.61 15.37 9.16
N ASP A 14 -11.77 15.37 9.81
CA ASP A 14 -11.87 15.42 11.27
C ASP A 14 -11.79 14.00 11.84
N LEU A 15 -10.62 13.63 12.36
CA LEU A 15 -10.27 12.23 12.61
C LEU A 15 -10.26 11.87 14.10
N PRO A 16 -10.80 10.69 14.47
CA PRO A 16 -10.69 10.20 15.84
C PRO A 16 -9.23 9.87 16.21
N GLU A 17 -8.95 9.86 17.51
CA GLU A 17 -7.62 9.53 18.05
C GLU A 17 -7.25 8.05 17.84
N ASP A 18 -8.24 7.14 17.85
CA ASP A 18 -7.99 5.72 17.67
C ASP A 18 -7.52 5.42 16.22
N ARG A 19 -6.32 4.83 16.11
CA ARG A 19 -5.63 4.59 14.84
C ARG A 19 -6.43 3.76 13.83
N VAL A 20 -7.27 2.82 14.30
CA VAL A 20 -8.05 1.95 13.41
C VAL A 20 -9.33 2.64 12.98
N ASN A 21 -10.05 3.27 13.91
CA ASN A 21 -11.22 4.09 13.59
C ASN A 21 -10.89 5.21 12.62
N ARG A 22 -9.69 5.80 12.72
CA ARG A 22 -9.21 6.81 11.78
C ARG A 22 -9.24 6.30 10.35
N LEU A 23 -8.71 5.09 10.11
CA LEU A 23 -8.67 4.49 8.79
C LEU A 23 -10.07 4.16 8.28
N VAL A 24 -10.92 3.58 9.13
CA VAL A 24 -12.32 3.28 8.82
C VAL A 24 -13.09 4.56 8.46
N HIS A 25 -12.90 5.63 9.23
CA HIS A 25 -13.56 6.92 9.00
C HIS A 25 -13.17 7.52 7.64
N ILE A 26 -11.88 7.56 7.31
CA ILE A 26 -11.40 8.05 6.01
C ILE A 26 -12.02 7.23 4.87
N CYS A 27 -12.05 5.90 5.00
CA CYS A 27 -12.63 5.04 3.97
C CYS A 27 -14.12 5.33 3.76
N LYS A 28 -14.87 5.54 4.85
CA LYS A 28 -16.30 5.89 4.77
C LYS A 28 -16.55 7.25 4.13
N GLU A 29 -15.82 8.28 4.54
CA GLU A 29 -15.95 9.64 3.98
C GLU A 29 -15.67 9.67 2.48
N LEU A 30 -14.77 8.80 2.02
CA LEU A 30 -14.44 8.66 0.59
C LEU A 30 -15.34 7.68 -0.17
N GLY A 31 -16.30 7.03 0.50
CA GLY A 31 -17.15 6.00 -0.11
C GLY A 31 -16.37 4.79 -0.62
N ALA A 32 -15.26 4.44 0.03
CA ALA A 32 -14.44 3.29 -0.34
C ALA A 32 -15.16 1.98 0.00
N GLU A 33 -14.85 0.93 -0.76
CA GLU A 33 -15.36 -0.43 -0.52
C GLU A 33 -14.28 -1.36 0.06
N GLU A 34 -13.00 -0.97 -0.09
CA GLU A 34 -11.85 -1.78 0.29
C GLU A 34 -10.73 -0.91 0.87
N TYR A 35 -10.14 -1.39 1.96
CA TYR A 35 -8.91 -0.87 2.54
C TYR A 35 -7.78 -1.87 2.29
N VAL A 36 -6.72 -1.43 1.62
CA VAL A 36 -5.55 -2.26 1.32
C VAL A 36 -4.41 -1.91 2.26
N SER A 37 -3.88 -2.90 2.97
CA SER A 37 -2.78 -2.72 3.93
C SER A 37 -1.62 -3.69 3.72
N GLY A 38 -0.46 -3.36 4.26
CA GLY A 38 0.69 -4.27 4.30
C GLY A 38 0.56 -5.31 5.43
N PRO A 39 1.14 -6.51 5.28
CA PRO A 39 1.06 -7.61 6.24
C PRO A 39 1.54 -7.24 7.65
N ALA A 40 2.46 -6.29 7.78
CA ALA A 40 2.93 -5.80 9.08
C ALA A 40 1.79 -5.20 9.93
N ALA A 41 0.74 -4.67 9.32
CA ALA A 41 -0.38 -4.07 10.02
C ALA A 41 -1.35 -5.09 10.63
N ARG A 42 -1.24 -6.39 10.28
CA ARG A 42 -2.05 -7.48 10.86
C ARG A 42 -1.96 -7.57 12.38
N VAL A 43 -0.84 -7.13 12.96
CA VAL A 43 -0.64 -7.18 14.42
C VAL A 43 -1.54 -6.18 15.18
N TYR A 44 -2.11 -5.20 14.48
CA TYR A 44 -2.90 -4.15 15.11
C TYR A 44 -4.23 -3.80 14.44
N LEU A 45 -4.41 -4.15 13.18
CA LEU A 45 -5.68 -3.94 12.49
C LEU A 45 -6.69 -4.95 13.00
N ASP A 46 -7.85 -4.44 13.39
CA ASP A 46 -9.03 -5.23 13.70
C ASP A 46 -9.95 -5.22 12.48
N GLU A 47 -9.88 -6.29 11.69
CA GLU A 47 -10.70 -6.45 10.47
C GLU A 47 -12.19 -6.38 10.78
N GLY A 48 -12.62 -6.76 11.99
CA GLY A 48 -14.02 -6.69 12.41
C GLY A 48 -14.58 -5.27 12.37
N ARG A 49 -13.76 -4.27 12.71
CA ARG A 49 -14.17 -2.85 12.71
C ARG A 49 -14.35 -2.30 11.30
N PHE A 50 -13.62 -2.82 10.32
CA PHE A 50 -13.84 -2.50 8.91
C PHE A 50 -15.09 -3.19 8.38
N HIS A 51 -15.24 -4.49 8.65
CA HIS A 51 -16.38 -5.27 8.17
C HIS A 51 -17.73 -4.78 8.72
N GLN A 52 -17.78 -4.30 9.97
CA GLN A 52 -18.98 -3.69 10.56
C GLN A 52 -19.48 -2.47 9.76
N GLU A 53 -18.57 -1.80 9.05
CA GLU A 53 -18.85 -0.64 8.23
C GLU A 53 -18.94 -0.97 6.73
N GLY A 54 -18.99 -2.25 6.38
CA GLY A 54 -19.07 -2.71 4.99
C GLY A 54 -17.76 -2.63 4.21
N LEU A 55 -16.62 -2.41 4.89
CA LEU A 55 -15.31 -2.31 4.26
C LEU A 55 -14.60 -3.66 4.25
N LYS A 56 -14.13 -4.09 3.07
CA LYS A 56 -13.23 -5.23 2.94
C LYS A 56 -11.79 -4.83 3.33
N VAL A 57 -11.09 -5.69 4.07
CA VAL A 57 -9.64 -5.53 4.27
C VAL A 57 -8.88 -6.47 3.35
N SER A 58 -8.01 -5.91 2.51
CA SER A 58 -7.11 -6.66 1.64
C SER A 58 -5.67 -6.44 2.03
N TRP A 59 -4.86 -7.47 1.79
CA TRP A 59 -3.48 -7.52 2.26
C TRP A 59 -2.52 -7.62 1.10
N TYR A 60 -1.59 -6.69 1.03
CA TYR A 60 -0.59 -6.67 -0.02
C TYR A 60 0.38 -7.83 0.13
N GLU A 61 0.67 -8.54 -0.96
CA GLU A 61 1.66 -9.61 -0.99
C GLU A 61 2.93 -9.12 -1.70
N TYR A 62 4.02 -9.04 -0.94
CA TYR A 62 5.32 -8.59 -1.43
C TYR A 62 6.19 -9.69 -2.06
N ALA A 63 5.74 -10.95 -2.06
CA ALA A 63 6.47 -12.07 -2.64
C ALA A 63 6.33 -12.11 -4.18
N GLY A 64 7.30 -12.64 -4.92
CA GLY A 64 7.14 -12.93 -6.36
C GLY A 64 7.41 -11.78 -7.33
N TYR A 65 8.10 -10.72 -6.87
CA TYR A 65 8.71 -9.75 -7.78
C TYR A 65 10.02 -10.32 -8.34
N PRO A 66 10.31 -10.18 -9.65
CA PRO A 66 11.62 -10.57 -10.20
C PRO A 66 12.77 -9.77 -9.57
N GLU A 67 13.91 -10.42 -9.36
CA GLU A 67 15.12 -9.76 -8.90
C GLU A 67 15.74 -8.90 -10.01
N TYR A 68 16.40 -7.81 -9.61
CA TYR A 68 17.15 -6.93 -10.49
C TYR A 68 18.50 -6.57 -9.86
N ALA A 69 19.43 -6.10 -10.68
CA ALA A 69 20.73 -5.67 -10.21
C ALA A 69 20.61 -4.39 -9.37
N GLN A 70 20.66 -4.52 -8.06
CA GLN A 70 20.72 -3.41 -7.11
C GLN A 70 22.14 -2.86 -7.00
N ARG A 71 22.30 -1.68 -6.37
CA ARG A 71 23.63 -1.10 -6.11
C ARG A 71 24.36 -1.73 -4.92
N SER A 72 23.64 -2.41 -4.04
CA SER A 72 24.21 -3.19 -2.93
C SER A 72 24.83 -4.49 -3.43
N GLU A 73 25.75 -5.04 -2.64
CA GLU A 73 26.34 -6.36 -2.91
C GLU A 73 25.28 -7.47 -2.79
N ASP A 74 24.47 -7.41 -1.74
CA ASP A 74 23.35 -8.31 -1.51
C ASP A 74 22.05 -7.73 -2.03
N TYR A 75 21.23 -8.57 -2.66
CA TYR A 75 19.89 -8.22 -3.09
C TYR A 75 18.91 -8.20 -1.91
N SER A 76 18.01 -7.21 -1.89
CA SER A 76 16.92 -7.12 -0.91
C SER A 76 15.61 -6.69 -1.54
N HIS A 77 14.53 -7.42 -1.27
CA HIS A 77 13.17 -7.00 -1.64
C HIS A 77 12.64 -5.85 -0.76
N PHE A 78 13.30 -5.52 0.35
CA PHE A 78 12.86 -4.49 1.31
C PHE A 78 13.43 -3.10 0.97
N VAL A 79 13.37 -2.72 -0.31
CA VAL A 79 13.80 -1.42 -0.82
C VAL A 79 12.60 -0.64 -1.38
N SER A 80 12.76 0.67 -1.58
CA SER A 80 11.70 1.49 -2.17
C SER A 80 11.56 1.23 -3.68
N VAL A 81 10.39 1.53 -4.25
CA VAL A 81 10.20 1.51 -5.71
C VAL A 81 11.17 2.45 -6.45
N LEU A 82 11.72 3.46 -5.76
CA LEU A 82 12.73 4.35 -6.34
C LEU A 82 14.03 3.61 -6.65
N ASP A 83 14.42 2.62 -5.84
CA ASP A 83 15.62 1.83 -6.10
C ASP A 83 15.49 1.06 -7.42
N LEU A 84 14.36 0.41 -7.63
CA LEU A 84 14.04 -0.27 -8.89
C LEU A 84 14.11 0.70 -10.07
N LEU A 85 13.45 1.86 -9.97
CA LEU A 85 13.42 2.86 -11.04
C LEU A 85 14.82 3.38 -11.38
N PHE A 86 15.68 3.62 -10.40
CA PHE A 86 17.03 4.14 -10.63
C PHE A 86 18.02 3.06 -11.06
N CYS A 87 17.86 1.82 -10.62
CA CYS A 87 18.74 0.71 -11.00
C CYS A 87 18.42 0.16 -12.39
N THR A 88 17.15 0.21 -12.82
CA THR A 88 16.70 -0.43 -14.07
C THR A 88 16.22 0.55 -15.15
N GLY A 89 16.03 1.82 -14.79
CA GLY A 89 15.59 2.85 -15.72
C GLY A 89 14.26 2.49 -16.39
N SER A 90 14.17 2.66 -17.71
CA SER A 90 12.96 2.36 -18.49
C SER A 90 12.58 0.87 -18.49
N ASN A 91 13.48 -0.03 -18.06
CA ASN A 91 13.22 -1.47 -18.02
C ASN A 91 12.51 -1.93 -16.73
N PHE A 92 12.19 -1.01 -15.81
CA PHE A 92 11.60 -1.34 -14.51
C PHE A 92 10.36 -2.25 -14.58
N ARG A 93 9.56 -2.13 -15.65
CA ARG A 93 8.34 -2.92 -15.85
C ARG A 93 8.62 -4.42 -15.91
N SER A 94 9.78 -4.85 -16.40
CA SER A 94 10.18 -6.26 -16.46
C SER A 94 10.41 -6.89 -15.08
N PHE A 95 10.51 -6.06 -14.03
CA PHE A 95 10.73 -6.47 -12.65
C PHE A 95 9.51 -6.18 -11.75
N MET A 96 8.39 -5.79 -12.35
CA MET A 96 7.10 -5.62 -11.67
C MET A 96 6.24 -6.88 -11.89
N LYS A 97 5.33 -7.16 -10.96
CA LYS A 97 4.27 -8.16 -11.19
C LYS A 97 3.36 -7.69 -12.32
N SER A 98 3.06 -8.58 -13.27
CA SER A 98 1.99 -8.42 -14.25
C SER A 98 0.73 -9.16 -13.79
N PHE A 99 -0.42 -8.50 -13.88
CA PHE A 99 -1.75 -9.07 -13.61
C PHE A 99 -2.48 -9.35 -14.92
#